data_AF-A0A6B0C5G2-F1
#
_entry.id   AF-A0A6B0C5G2-F1
#
_cell.length_a   1.000
_cell.length_b   1.000
_cell.length_c   1.000
_cell.angle_alpha   90.00
_cell.angle_beta   90.00
_cell.angle_gamma   90.00
#
_symmetry.space_group_name_H-M   'P 1'
#
loop_
_entity.id
_entity.type
_entity.pdbx_description
1 polymer ?
#
loop_
_entity_poly.entity_id
_entity_poly.type
_entity_poly.pdbx_seq_one_letter_code
_entity_poly.pdbx_strand_id
1 'polypeptide(L)' 'AMYGQGRVLVFNKRGYPIGQILIPGRDEGHMLRSTHPQFIPGTNQLIICSNDIEMGGGSMLYTVNGFAKGHQSFQFQ' A
#
# COMPACT_ATOMS: atom_id res chain seq x y z
N ALA A 1 2.44 -3.60 4.24
CA ALA A 1 3.19 -2.37 3.90
C ALA A 1 4.52 -2.38 4.66
N MET A 2 5.46 -1.52 4.29
CA MET A 2 6.71 -1.36 5.05
C MET A 2 6.68 -0.05 5.82
N TYR A 3 6.53 -0.11 7.14
CA TYR A 3 6.48 1.07 8.00
C TYR A 3 7.82 1.83 7.96
N GLY A 4 7.76 3.16 7.90
CA GLY A 4 8.92 4.05 7.85
C GLY A 4 9.67 4.09 6.51
N GLN A 5 9.14 3.45 5.46
CA GLN A 5 9.83 3.34 4.16
C GLN A 5 9.07 3.96 3.00
N GLY A 6 7.82 4.39 3.20
CA GLY A 6 6.98 4.97 2.14
C GLY A 6 6.81 4.02 0.95
N ARG A 7 6.60 2.71 1.21
CA ARG A 7 6.43 1.71 0.14
C ARG A 7 5.68 0.45 0.57
N VAL A 8 5.21 -0.29 -0.43
CA VAL A 8 4.64 -1.64 -0.30
C VAL A 8 5.40 -2.60 -1.21
N LEU A 9 5.86 -3.73 -0.65
CA LEU A 9 6.40 -4.85 -1.42
C LEU A 9 5.31 -5.90 -1.67
N VAL A 10 5.31 -6.45 -2.88
CA VAL A 10 4.36 -7.48 -3.31
C VAL A 10 5.11 -8.79 -3.55
N PHE A 11 4.63 -9.86 -2.93
CA PHE A 11 5.21 -11.19 -3.02
C PHE A 11 4.26 -12.13 -3.75
N ASN A 12 4.81 -13.10 -4.48
CA ASN A 12 4.01 -14.19 -5.03
C ASN A 12 3.73 -15.28 -3.97
N LYS A 13 2.94 -16.29 -4.34
CA LYS A 13 2.58 -17.43 -3.46
C LYS A 13 3.77 -18.26 -2.94
N ARG A 14 4.98 -18.04 -3.46
CA ARG A 14 6.22 -18.72 -3.03
C ARG A 14 7.14 -17.79 -2.21
N GLY A 15 6.70 -16.58 -1.87
CA GLY A 15 7.48 -15.62 -1.09
C GLY A 15 8.56 -14.88 -1.89
N TYR A 16 8.55 -14.95 -3.22
CA TYR A 16 9.48 -14.16 -4.04
C TYR A 16 8.90 -12.77 -4.31
N PRO A 17 9.70 -11.70 -4.24
CA PRO A 17 9.26 -10.35 -4.57
C PRO A 17 8.96 -10.25 -6.07
N ILE A 18 7.79 -9.72 -6.42
CA ILE A 18 7.34 -9.56 -7.82
C ILE A 18 6.91 -8.13 -8.16
N GLY A 19 6.86 -7.24 -7.18
CA GLY A 19 6.47 -5.85 -7.40
C GLY A 19 6.76 -4.96 -6.20
N GLN A 20 6.82 -3.66 -6.47
CA GLN A 20 7.03 -2.62 -5.47
C GLN A 20 6.19 -1.38 -5.84
N ILE A 21 5.54 -0.79 -4.85
CA ILE A 21 4.76 0.44 -4.97
C ILE A 21 5.42 1.51 -4.10
N LEU A 22 5.77 2.64 -4.71
CA LEU A 22 6.39 3.77 -4.01
C LEU A 22 5.32 4.82 -3.67
N ILE A 23 5.41 5.39 -2.48
CA ILE A 23 4.60 6.54 -2.08
C ILE A 23 5.33 7.82 -2.53
N PRO A 24 4.66 8.75 -3.23
CA PRO A 24 5.26 10.04 -3.60
C PRO A 24 5.79 10.81 -2.39
N GLY A 25 6.94 11.47 -2.54
CA GLY A 25 7.58 12.25 -1.46
C GLY A 25 8.52 11.45 -0.55
N ARG A 26 8.62 10.14 -0.73
CA ARG A 26 9.41 9.27 0.16
C ARG A 26 10.91 9.56 0.17
N ASP A 27 11.47 10.07 -0.93
CA ASP A 27 12.90 10.31 -1.04
C ASP A 27 13.30 11.58 -0.27
N GLU A 28 12.34 12.48 -0.06
CA GLU A 28 12.41 13.69 0.74
C GLU A 28 12.00 13.47 2.21
N GLY A 29 11.70 12.22 2.60
CA GLY A 29 11.26 11.88 3.96
C GLY A 29 9.78 12.10 4.22
N HIS A 30 8.98 12.43 3.20
CA HIS A 30 7.54 12.60 3.34
C HIS A 30 6.78 11.29 3.21
N MET A 31 5.65 11.19 3.92
CA MET A 31 4.68 10.08 3.82
C MET A 31 5.31 8.69 4.03
N LEU A 32 6.35 8.59 4.87
CA LEU A 32 7.09 7.36 5.12
C LEU A 32 6.28 6.30 5.87
N ARG A 33 5.21 6.70 6.56
CA ARG A 33 4.41 5.84 7.43
C ARG A 33 3.31 5.09 6.67
N SER A 34 3.68 4.41 5.59
CA SER A 34 2.77 3.50 4.88
C SER A 34 2.46 2.28 5.75
N THR A 35 1.23 2.17 6.28
CA THR A 35 0.89 1.19 7.32
C THR A 35 0.07 0.01 6.81
N HIS A 36 -0.89 0.21 5.90
CA HIS A 36 -1.78 -0.86 5.46
C HIS A 36 -2.16 -0.78 3.98
N PRO A 37 -2.09 -1.90 3.23
CA PRO A 37 -2.67 -2.06 1.90
C PRO A 37 -3.98 -2.88 1.93
N GLN A 38 -5.03 -2.47 1.23
CA GLN A 38 -6.28 -3.23 1.12
C GLN A 38 -6.96 -3.03 -0.24
N PHE A 39 -7.55 -4.08 -0.81
CA PHE A 39 -8.25 -3.99 -2.10
C PHE A 39 -9.68 -3.47 -1.94
N ILE A 40 -10.16 -2.72 -2.94
CA ILE A 40 -11.61 -2.49 -3.11
C ILE A 40 -12.26 -3.81 -3.55
N PRO A 41 -13.29 -4.30 -2.85
CA PRO A 41 -13.93 -5.60 -3.14
C PRO A 41 -14.35 -5.76 -4.60
N GLY A 42 -14.11 -6.93 -5.19
CA GLY A 42 -14.45 -7.24 -6.59
C GLY A 42 -13.54 -6.62 -7.66
N THR A 43 -12.56 -5.78 -7.28
CA THR A 43 -11.62 -5.09 -8.20
C THR A 43 -10.18 -5.48 -7.92
N ASN A 44 -9.25 -5.08 -8.80
CA ASN A 44 -7.81 -5.10 -8.55
C ASN A 44 -7.28 -3.73 -8.07
N GLN A 45 -8.14 -2.79 -7.70
CA GLN A 45 -7.70 -1.49 -7.18
C GLN A 45 -7.29 -1.64 -5.72
N LEU A 46 -6.04 -1.31 -5.42
CA LEU A 46 -5.45 -1.35 -4.08
C LEU A 46 -5.45 0.06 -3.48
N ILE A 47 -5.84 0.16 -2.21
CA ILE A 47 -5.76 1.36 -1.38
C ILE A 47 -4.64 1.20 -0.37
N ILE A 48 -3.83 2.25 -0.19
CA ILE A 48 -2.70 2.27 0.74
C ILE A 48 -2.81 3.51 1.61
N CYS A 49 -2.86 3.34 2.93
CA CYS A 49 -2.83 4.48 3.85
C CYS A 49 -1.39 4.84 4.25
N SER A 50 -1.12 6.15 4.29
CA SER A 50 0.11 6.72 4.84
C SER A 50 -0.18 8.06 5.53
N ASN A 51 0.78 8.54 6.29
CA ASN A 51 0.74 9.88 6.88
C ASN A 51 2.14 10.47 6.97
N ASP A 52 2.16 11.78 7.13
CA ASP A 52 3.35 12.62 7.08
C ASP A 52 3.64 13.30 8.41
N ILE A 53 3.30 12.65 9.52
CA ILE A 53 3.47 13.19 10.88
C ILE A 53 4.93 13.62 11.13
N GLU A 54 5.90 12.90 10.58
CA GLU A 54 7.34 13.19 10.77
C GLU A 54 7.76 14.54 10.17
N MET A 55 7.06 14.99 9.13
CA MET A 55 7.31 16.26 8.45
C MET A 55 6.23 17.31 8.76
N GLY A 56 5.36 17.06 9.74
CA GLY A 56 4.26 17.95 10.11
C GLY A 56 3.11 18.02 9.08
N GLY A 57 3.07 17.09 8.13
CA GLY A 57 2.04 17.01 7.10
C GLY A 57 0.77 16.24 7.53
N GLY A 58 -0.09 15.98 6.54
CA GLY A 58 -1.39 15.34 6.74
C GLY A 58 -1.38 13.80 6.71
N SER A 59 -2.59 13.22 6.64
CA SER A 59 -2.82 11.79 6.39
C SER A 59 -3.51 11.61 5.04
N MET A 60 -3.14 10.58 4.28
CA MET A 60 -3.63 10.38 2.91
C MET A 60 -3.84 8.90 2.58
N LEU A 61 -4.82 8.65 1.70
CA LEU A 61 -5.03 7.37 1.03
C LEU A 61 -4.52 7.46 -0.41
N TYR A 62 -3.60 6.57 -0.77
CA TYR A 62 -3.04 6.39 -2.11
C TYR A 62 -3.70 5.20 -2.80
N THR A 63 -3.62 5.12 -4.13
CA THR A 63 -4.16 4.00 -4.88
C THR A 63 -3.34 3.64 -6.11
N VAL A 64 -3.36 2.35 -6.47
CA VAL A 64 -2.83 1.77 -7.71
C VAL A 64 -3.66 0.56 -8.11
N ASN A 65 -3.47 0.03 -9.32
CA ASN A 65 -3.98 -1.29 -9.69
C ASN A 65 -2.94 -2.37 -9.37
N GLY A 66 -3.37 -3.45 -8.70
CA GLY A 66 -2.57 -4.63 -8.42
C GLY A 66 -2.61 -5.67 -9.56
N PHE A 67 -1.86 -6.76 -9.36
CA PHE A 67 -1.73 -7.85 -10.36
C PHE A 67 -3.03 -8.60 -10.65
N ALA A 68 -3.95 -8.67 -9.68
CA ALA A 68 -5.22 -9.39 -9.79
C ALA A 68 -6.27 -8.78 -8.85
N LYS A 69 -7.52 -9.25 -8.95
CA LYS A 69 -8.58 -8.86 -8.01
C LYS A 69 -8.24 -9.24 -6.57
N GLY A 70 -8.75 -8.47 -5.62
CA GLY A 70 -8.67 -8.81 -4.20
C GLY A 70 -9.33 -10.15 -3.87
N HIS A 71 -8.81 -10.85 -2.87
CA HIS A 71 -9.41 -12.08 -2.36
C HIS A 71 -10.75 -11.79 -1.67
N GLN A 72 -11.75 -12.64 -1.91
CA GLN A 72 -13.03 -12.61 -1.19
C GLN A 72 -12.84 -13.17 0.22
N SER A 73 -12.44 -12.29 1.13
CA SER A 73 -12.30 -12.61 2.55
C SER A 73 -13.66 -12.89 3.20
N PHE A 74 -13.63 -13.38 4.44
CA PHE A 74 -14.79 -13.95 5.16
C PHE A 74 -16.08 -13.13 5.09
N GLN A 75 -16.01 -11.80 5.16
CA GLN A 75 -17.19 -10.91 5.11
C GLN A 75 -17.90 -10.87 3.75
N PHE A 76 -17.33 -11.51 2.72
CA PHE A 76 -17.90 -11.62 1.37
C PHE A 76 -18.16 -13.08 0.95
N GLN A 77 -18.15 -14.00 1.91
CA GLN A 77 -18.50 -15.42 1.74
C GLN A 77 -19.96 -15.68 2.08
#